data_AF-A0A1G4GAT3-F1
#
_entry.id   AF-A0A1G4GAT3-F1
#
_cell.length_a   1.000
_cell.length_b   1.000
_cell.length_c   1.000
_cell.angle_alpha   90.00
_cell.angle_beta   90.00
_cell.angle_gamma   90.00
#
_symmetry.space_group_name_H-M   'P 1'
#
loop_
_entity.id
_entity.type
_entity.pdbx_description
1 polymer ?
#
loop_
_entity_poly.entity_id
_entity_poly.type
_entity_poly.pdbx_seq_one_letter_code
_entity_poly.pdbx_strand_id
1 'polypeptide(L)' 'MFKKSDIHTQLDLFSSPTEYFRDSKRKKFLKEDSWHNQFRKQVVMRVDESIFSVLYTEGNGAPNASIRVLIGMMILKEG' A
#
# COMPACT_ATOMS: atom_id res chain seq x y z
N MET A 1 9.31 14.59 -8.23
CA MET A 1 8.25 14.21 -9.19
C MET A 1 7.17 13.36 -8.54
N PHE A 2 5.91 13.66 -8.85
CA PHE A 2 4.76 12.83 -8.51
C PHE A 2 4.77 11.55 -9.37
N LYS A 3 4.57 10.40 -8.73
CA LYS A 3 4.40 9.12 -9.43
C LYS A 3 3.23 8.38 -8.81
N LYS A 4 2.16 8.23 -9.58
CA LYS A 4 0.99 7.45 -9.17
C LYS A 4 1.42 5.99 -8.94
N SER A 5 0.99 5.43 -7.82
CA SER A 5 1.33 4.05 -7.48
C SER A 5 0.57 3.06 -8.36
N ASP A 6 1.25 2.00 -8.82
CA ASP A 6 0.62 0.95 -9.63
C ASP A 6 -0.33 0.09 -8.78
N ILE A 7 -1.40 -0.41 -9.40
CA ILE A 7 -2.36 -1.33 -8.80
C ILE A 7 -1.78 -2.75 -8.74
N HIS A 8 -0.94 -3.11 -9.72
CA HIS A 8 -0.37 -4.45 -9.88
C HIS A 8 1.14 -4.47 -9.64
N THR A 9 1.59 -3.90 -8.52
CA THR A 9 3.00 -3.96 -8.16
C THR A 9 3.37 -5.40 -7.80
N GLN A 10 4.22 -6.03 -8.62
CA GLN A 10 4.86 -7.28 -8.24
C GLN A 10 5.71 -7.04 -6.99
N LEU A 11 5.42 -7.79 -5.94
CA LEU A 11 6.19 -7.77 -4.70
C LEU A 11 7.51 -8.51 -4.97
N ASP A 12 8.63 -7.86 -4.64
CA ASP A 12 9.95 -8.50 -4.58
C ASP A 12 9.97 -9.63 -3.54
N LEU A 13 10.89 -10.59 -3.70
CA LEU A 13 11.04 -11.79 -2.87
C LEU A 13 11.06 -11.44 -1.36
N PHE A 14 11.76 -10.36 -0.99
CA PHE A 14 11.88 -9.90 0.39
C PHE A 14 10.74 -8.99 0.86
N SER A 15 9.82 -8.62 -0.03
CA SER A 15 8.72 -7.70 0.27
C SER A 15 7.43 -8.40 0.68
N SER A 16 7.29 -9.70 0.39
CA SER A 16 6.12 -10.47 0.81
C SER A 16 6.37 -11.24 2.12
N PRO A 17 5.63 -10.95 3.21
CA PRO A 17 5.73 -11.70 4.46
C PRO A 17 5.34 -13.18 4.31
N THR A 18 4.63 -13.52 3.22
CA THR A 18 4.09 -14.87 3.01
C THR A 18 5.14 -15.94 2.87
N GLU A 19 6.35 -15.58 2.41
CA GLU A 19 7.45 -16.53 2.26
C GLU A 19 7.99 -17.01 3.61
N TYR A 20 7.86 -16.20 4.65
CA TYR A 20 8.29 -16.52 6.00
C TYR A 20 7.21 -17.24 6.83
N PHE A 21 5.98 -17.36 6.31
CA PHE A 21 4.87 -17.96 7.04
C PHE A 21 4.74 -19.45 6.78
N ARG A 22 4.53 -20.21 7.86
CA ARG A 22 4.03 -21.60 7.78
C ARG A 22 2.62 -21.64 7.18
N ASP A 23 2.25 -22.76 6.58
CA ASP A 23 1.02 -22.93 5.77
C ASP A 23 -0.26 -22.40 6.42
N SER A 24 -0.46 -22.64 7.73
CA SER A 24 -1.65 -22.17 8.44
C SER A 24 -1.74 -20.65 8.52
N LYS A 25 -0.62 -19.98 8.86
CA LYS A 25 -0.54 -18.51 8.93
C LYS A 25 -0.61 -17.89 7.54
N ARG A 26 0.02 -18.52 6.55
CA ARG A 26 -0.04 -18.09 5.14
C ARG A 26 -1.48 -18.12 4.62
N LYS A 27 -2.22 -19.22 4.83
CA LYS A 27 -3.64 -19.32 4.47
C LYS A 27 -4.49 -18.24 5.14
N LYS A 28 -4.25 -17.96 6.42
CA LYS A 28 -4.97 -16.89 7.15
C LYS A 28 -4.66 -15.50 6.58
N PHE A 29 -3.39 -15.23 6.25
CA PHE A 29 -2.96 -13.94 5.70
C PHE A 29 -3.52 -13.70 4.29
N LEU A 30 -3.56 -14.73 3.45
CA LEU A 30 -4.06 -14.68 2.07
C LEU A 30 -5.60 -14.70 1.97
N LYS A 31 -6.31 -14.80 3.09
CA LYS A 31 -7.78 -14.86 3.09
C LYS A 31 -8.34 -13.49 2.68
N GLU A 32 -9.04 -13.42 1.54
CA GLU A 32 -9.55 -12.16 0.96
C GLU A 32 -10.50 -11.39 1.91
N ASP A 33 -11.30 -12.11 2.70
CA ASP A 33 -12.26 -11.53 3.64
C ASP A 33 -11.64 -11.09 4.98
N SER A 34 -10.32 -11.30 5.17
CA SER A 34 -9.64 -10.82 6.37
C SER A 34 -9.59 -9.29 6.41
N TRP A 35 -9.66 -8.74 7.62
CA TRP A 35 -9.79 -7.29 7.82
C TRP A 35 -8.68 -6.49 7.13
N HIS A 36 -7.43 -6.98 7.14
CA HIS A 36 -6.29 -6.27 6.55
C HIS A 36 -6.35 -6.26 5.03
N ASN A 37 -6.83 -7.33 4.41
CA ASN A 37 -7.05 -7.39 2.96
C ASN A 37 -8.25 -6.53 2.53
N GLN A 38 -9.32 -6.51 3.33
CA GLN A 38 -10.44 -5.59 3.12
C GLN A 38 -10.01 -4.13 3.28
N PHE A 39 -9.24 -3.80 4.32
CA PHE A 39 -8.71 -2.46 4.52
C PHE A 39 -7.83 -2.03 3.34
N ARG A 40 -6.91 -2.89 2.89
CA ARG A 40 -6.10 -2.62 1.70
C ARG A 40 -6.97 -2.36 0.48
N LYS A 41 -7.95 -3.22 0.19
CA LYS A 41 -8.80 -3.15 -1.02
C LYS A 41 -9.76 -1.96 -1.02
N GLN A 42 -10.40 -1.70 0.11
CA GLN A 42 -11.50 -0.73 0.23
C GLN A 42 -11.02 0.66 0.66
N VAL A 43 -9.87 0.76 1.33
CA VAL A 43 -9.34 2.03 1.83
C VAL A 43 -8.08 2.40 1.04
N VAL A 44 -6.96 1.67 1.25
CA VAL A 44 -5.64 2.05 0.72
C VAL A 44 -5.65 2.16 -0.81
N MET A 45 -6.22 1.17 -1.51
CA MET A 45 -6.24 1.13 -2.98
C MET A 45 -7.23 2.11 -3.61
N ARG A 46 -8.13 2.72 -2.83
CA ARG A 46 -9.12 3.69 -3.30
C ARG A 46 -8.72 5.14 -3.07
N VAL A 47 -7.57 5.38 -2.45
CA VAL A 47 -7.01 6.72 -2.28
C VAL A 47 -6.67 7.31 -3.65
N ASP A 48 -7.26 8.45 -3.97
CA ASP A 48 -6.85 9.23 -5.14
C ASP A 48 -5.56 9.99 -4.84
N GLU A 49 -4.44 9.52 -5.38
CA GLU A 49 -3.13 10.14 -5.20
C GLU A 49 -3.00 11.50 -5.93
N SER A 50 -3.85 11.77 -6.92
CA SER A 50 -3.71 12.96 -7.79
C SER A 50 -3.92 14.29 -7.05
N ILE A 51 -4.74 14.29 -6.00
CA ILE A 51 -5.00 15.47 -5.17
C ILE A 51 -3.73 15.96 -4.43
N PHE A 52 -2.75 15.08 -4.27
CA PHE A 52 -1.48 15.37 -3.61
C PHE A 52 -0.37 15.75 -4.61
N SER A 53 -0.65 15.80 -5.92
CA SER A 53 0.34 16.14 -6.95
C SER A 53 1.03 17.49 -6.71
N VAL A 54 0.31 18.46 -6.13
CA VAL A 54 0.82 19.79 -5.75
C VAL A 54 1.96 19.73 -4.72
N LEU A 55 2.06 18.64 -3.95
CA LEU A 55 3.14 18.44 -2.98
C LEU A 55 4.46 18.00 -3.63
N TYR A 56 4.48 17.76 -4.95
CA TYR A 56 5.64 17.27 -5.68
C TYR A 56 6.17 18.30 -6.66
N THR A 57 7.51 18.40 -6.73
CA THR A 57 8.19 19.19 -7.75
C THR A 57 8.15 18.50 -9.12
N GLU A 58 8.06 19.29 -10.18
CA GLU A 58 8.06 18.81 -11.58
C GLU A 58 9.42 18.21 -12.00
N GLY A 59 10.51 18.58 -11.33
CA GLY A 59 11.87 18.14 -11.65
C GLY A 59 12.38 16.92 -10.85
N ASN A 60 13.71 16.87 -10.69
CA ASN A 60 14.42 15.80 -9.99
C ASN A 60 14.11 15.80 -8.49
N GLY A 61 13.16 14.96 -8.08
CA GLY A 61 12.94 14.58 -6.69
C GLY A 61 12.77 13.08 -6.59
N ALA A 62 13.30 12.47 -5.54
CA ALA A 62 13.14 11.05 -5.25
C ALA A 62 11.86 10.84 -4.44
N PRO A 63 10.76 10.31 -5.03
CA PRO A 63 9.57 9.98 -4.26
C PRO A 63 9.91 8.87 -3.26
N ASN A 64 9.95 9.23 -1.97
CA ASN A 64 10.49 8.36 -0.92
C ASN A 64 9.46 7.35 -0.35
N ALA A 65 8.17 7.57 -0.60
CA ALA A 65 7.10 6.70 -0.11
C ALA A 65 5.81 6.85 -0.95
N SER A 66 5.02 5.78 -1.00
CA SER A 66 3.69 5.76 -1.62
C SER A 66 2.69 6.52 -0.74
N ILE A 67 2.03 7.55 -1.29
CA ILE A 67 1.09 8.42 -0.55
C ILE A 67 -0.07 7.63 0.05
N ARG A 68 -0.61 6.67 -0.71
CA ARG A 68 -1.67 5.77 -0.23
C ARG A 68 -1.27 4.96 1.00
N VAL A 69 0.02 4.62 1.15
CA VAL A 69 0.53 3.93 2.34
C VAL A 69 0.54 4.87 3.54
N LEU A 70 1.02 6.11 3.37
CA LEU A 70 1.01 7.12 4.44
C LEU A 70 -0.42 7.41 4.93
N ILE A 71 -1.36 7.60 4.00
CA ILE A 71 -2.77 7.83 4.33
C ILE A 71 -3.38 6.60 5.00
N GLY A 72 -3.09 5.40 4.49
CA GLY A 72 -3.52 4.16 5.13
C GLY A 72 -3.04 4.04 6.58
N MET A 73 -1.77 4.38 6.85
CA MET A 73 -1.21 4.41 8.20
C MET A 73 -1.90 5.45 9.09
N MET A 74 -2.17 6.65 8.57
CA MET A 74 -2.90 7.68 9.31
C MET A 74 -4.31 7.22 9.70
N ILE A 75 -5.05 6.59 8.78
CA ILE A 75 -6.39 6.07 9.06
C ILE A 75 -6.34 4.99 10.15
N LEU A 76 -5.36 4.09 10.10
CA LEU A 76 -5.17 3.06 11.13
C LEU A 76 -4.76 3.64 12.49
N LYS A 77 -4.11 4.80 12.51
CA LYS A 77 -3.69 5.48 13.75
C LYS A 77 -4.88 6.18 14.42
N GLU A 78 -5.76 6.80 13.64
CA GLU A 78 -6.86 7.63 14.14
C GLU A 78 -8.15 6.85 14.43
N GLY A 79 -8.33 5.67 13.82
CA GLY A 79 -9.47 4.78 14.06
C GLY A 79 -9.29 3.88 15.28
#